data_AF-A0A376JYI3-F1
#
_entry.id   AF-A0A376JYI3-F1
#
_cell.length_a   1.000
_cell.length_b   1.000
_cell.length_c   1.000
_cell.angle_alpha   90.00
_cell.angle_beta   90.00
_cell.angle_gamma   90.00
#
_symmetry.space_group_name_H-M   'P 1'
#
loop_
_entity.id
_entity.type
_entity.pdbx_description
1 polymer ?
#
loop_
_entity_poly.entity_id
_entity_poly.type
_entity_poly.pdbx_seq_one_letter_code
_entity_poly.pdbx_strand_id
1 'polypeptide(L)'
;MSKTFARSSLCALTMTIMTAHAAEPPTNLDKPEGRLDIIAWPGYIERGQTDKQYDWVTQFEKETGCAVNVKTAATSDEMVSLMTKGGYDLVTASGDASLRLIMGKRVQPINTALIPNWKTLDPRVVKGDWFNVGGKVYGTPYQWGPNLLMYNTKTFPTPPDSWQVVFVEQNLPDGKSNKGRVQAYDGPIYIADAALFVKATQPQLGISDPYQLTEEQYQAVLKVLRAQHSLIHRYWHDTTVQMSDFKNEGVVASSAWPYQATP
;
A
#
# COMPACT_ATOMS: atom_id res chain seq x y z
N MET A 1 57.36 -33.29 -49.94
CA MET A 1 56.43 -34.04 -49.07
C MET A 1 56.86 -33.71 -47.64
N SER A 2 56.16 -32.95 -46.82
CA SER A 2 54.78 -33.13 -46.34
C SER A 2 54.20 -31.78 -45.89
N LYS A 3 52.89 -31.61 -46.04
CA LYS A 3 52.12 -30.42 -45.67
C LYS A 3 51.78 -30.48 -44.17
N THR A 4 52.07 -29.43 -43.40
CA THR A 4 51.59 -29.31 -42.02
C THR A 4 50.41 -28.33 -41.97
N PHE A 5 49.24 -28.88 -41.64
CA PHE A 5 47.95 -28.19 -41.57
C PHE A 5 47.83 -27.35 -40.29
N ALA A 6 47.25 -26.16 -40.44
CA ALA A 6 46.87 -25.25 -39.37
C ALA A 6 45.70 -25.78 -38.52
N ARG A 7 45.69 -25.46 -37.22
CA ARG A 7 44.47 -25.26 -36.42
C ARG A 7 44.73 -24.25 -35.29
N SER A 8 44.47 -22.97 -35.57
CA SER A 8 44.23 -21.98 -34.53
C SER A 8 42.79 -22.13 -34.05
N SER A 9 42.61 -22.51 -32.79
CA SER A 9 41.30 -22.53 -32.12
C SER A 9 40.91 -21.10 -31.73
N LEU A 10 39.97 -20.52 -32.46
CA LEU A 10 39.32 -19.26 -32.11
C LEU A 10 38.13 -19.59 -31.21
N CYS A 11 38.29 -19.46 -29.88
CA CYS A 11 37.17 -19.51 -28.94
C CYS A 11 36.35 -18.22 -29.07
N ALA A 12 35.23 -18.28 -29.78
CA ALA A 12 34.24 -17.21 -29.76
C ALA A 12 33.43 -17.31 -28.45
N LEU A 13 33.70 -16.39 -27.51
CA LEU A 13 32.92 -16.22 -26.30
C LEU A 13 31.65 -15.43 -26.66
N THR A 14 30.57 -16.13 -27.02
CA THR A 14 29.25 -15.50 -27.15
C THR A 14 28.71 -15.19 -25.76
N MET A 15 28.84 -13.93 -25.31
CA MET A 15 28.03 -13.40 -24.20
C MET A 15 26.59 -13.28 -24.69
N THR A 16 25.76 -14.27 -24.37
CA THR A 16 24.31 -14.15 -24.44
C THR A 16 23.86 -13.14 -23.39
N ILE A 17 23.49 -11.94 -23.83
CA ILE A 17 22.74 -10.99 -23.01
C ILE A 17 21.36 -11.63 -22.82
N MET A 18 21.14 -12.31 -21.69
CA MET A 18 19.80 -12.70 -21.26
C MET A 18 19.04 -11.42 -20.92
N THR A 19 18.28 -10.90 -21.88
CA THR A 19 17.20 -9.98 -21.57
C THR A 19 16.20 -10.74 -20.71
N ALA A 20 16.08 -10.39 -19.43
CA ALA A 20 15.05 -10.91 -18.54
C ALA A 20 13.67 -10.53 -19.09
N HIS A 21 13.11 -11.42 -19.92
CA HIS A 21 11.69 -11.42 -20.21
C HIS A 21 10.98 -11.91 -18.95
N ALA A 22 9.97 -11.17 -18.51
CA ALA A 22 9.07 -11.68 -17.48
C ALA A 22 8.53 -13.02 -17.97
N ALA A 23 8.79 -14.10 -17.21
CA ALA A 23 8.32 -15.43 -17.56
C ALA A 23 6.80 -15.40 -17.78
N GLU A 24 6.31 -16.14 -18.77
CA GLU A 24 4.88 -16.33 -18.94
C GLU A 24 4.29 -17.01 -17.70
N PRO A 25 3.05 -16.67 -17.32
CA PRO A 25 2.44 -17.28 -16.15
C PRO A 25 2.26 -18.80 -16.36
N PRO A 26 2.38 -19.60 -15.30
CA PRO A 26 2.23 -21.04 -15.40
C PRO A 26 0.83 -21.41 -15.91
N THR A 27 0.75 -22.51 -16.67
CA THR A 27 -0.52 -23.06 -17.16
C THR A 27 -1.08 -24.17 -16.28
N ASN A 28 -0.26 -24.71 -15.36
CA ASN A 28 -0.62 -25.76 -14.41
C ASN A 28 0.03 -25.47 -13.05
N LEU A 29 -0.50 -26.07 -11.98
CA LEU A 29 0.10 -26.01 -10.64
C LEU A 29 1.07 -27.18 -10.47
N ASP A 30 2.30 -26.88 -10.08
CA ASP A 30 3.31 -27.88 -9.70
C ASP A 30 3.15 -28.27 -8.22
N LYS A 31 4.14 -29.01 -7.68
CA LYS A 31 4.14 -29.40 -6.26
C LYS A 31 4.09 -28.15 -5.37
N PRO A 32 3.30 -28.17 -4.28
CA PRO A 32 3.24 -27.06 -3.34
C PRO A 32 4.60 -26.79 -2.71
N GLU A 33 4.98 -25.52 -2.65
CA GLU A 33 6.19 -25.06 -1.97
C GLU A 33 5.96 -25.06 -0.45
N GLY A 34 7.01 -25.39 0.32
CA GLY A 34 6.92 -25.54 1.78
C GLY A 34 6.80 -24.23 2.56
N ARG A 35 6.87 -23.08 1.89
CA ARG A 35 6.78 -21.75 2.51
C ARG A 35 6.16 -20.73 1.57
N LEU A 36 5.58 -19.68 2.14
CA LEU A 36 5.05 -18.51 1.44
C LEU A 36 5.37 -17.23 2.24
N ASP A 37 6.17 -16.34 1.66
CA ASP A 37 6.58 -15.07 2.25
C ASP A 37 5.76 -13.91 1.68
N ILE A 38 4.99 -13.24 2.55
CA ILE A 38 4.03 -12.20 2.17
C ILE A 38 4.41 -10.87 2.80
N ILE A 39 4.50 -9.82 2.00
CA ILE A 39 4.47 -8.44 2.49
C ILE A 39 3.01 -8.01 2.61
N ALA A 40 2.58 -7.58 3.79
CA ALA A 40 1.19 -7.22 4.02
C ALA A 40 1.01 -5.96 4.86
N TRP A 41 -0.14 -5.31 4.71
CA TRP A 41 -0.60 -4.28 5.66
C TRP A 41 -0.85 -4.90 7.05
N PRO A 42 -0.75 -4.12 8.15
CA PRO A 42 -1.10 -4.61 9.48
C PRO A 42 -2.56 -5.09 9.52
N GLY A 43 -2.79 -6.25 10.13
CA GLY A 43 -4.13 -6.86 10.25
C GLY A 43 -4.62 -7.61 9.00
N TYR A 44 -3.89 -7.63 7.88
CA TYR A 44 -4.35 -8.29 6.65
C TYR A 44 -4.20 -9.80 6.66
N ILE A 45 -3.26 -10.34 7.43
CA ILE A 45 -2.92 -11.76 7.45
C ILE A 45 -2.91 -12.24 8.92
N GLU A 46 -4.06 -12.67 9.42
CA GLU A 46 -4.24 -13.11 10.81
C GLU A 46 -4.24 -14.64 10.94
N ARG A 47 -3.56 -15.11 12.00
CA ARG A 47 -3.36 -16.53 12.32
C ARG A 47 -3.93 -16.93 13.68
N GLY A 48 -4.95 -16.21 14.15
CA GLY A 48 -5.55 -16.45 15.46
C GLY A 48 -4.68 -16.13 16.69
N GLN A 49 -3.52 -15.48 16.49
CA GLN A 49 -2.62 -15.12 17.59
C GLN A 49 -3.03 -13.83 18.31
N THR A 50 -3.56 -12.85 17.57
CA THR A 50 -4.09 -11.60 18.14
C THR A 50 -5.45 -11.83 18.79
N ASP A 51 -6.37 -12.45 18.05
CA ASP A 51 -7.68 -12.91 18.50
C ASP A 51 -8.01 -14.21 17.79
N LYS A 52 -8.39 -15.25 18.56
CA LYS A 52 -8.69 -16.59 18.02
C LYS A 52 -9.90 -16.63 17.09
N GLN A 53 -10.78 -15.62 17.14
CA GLN A 53 -11.93 -15.53 16.23
C GLN A 53 -11.54 -15.07 14.82
N TYR A 54 -10.33 -14.54 14.63
CA TYR A 54 -9.82 -14.05 13.35
C TYR A 54 -8.60 -14.88 12.93
N ASP A 55 -8.85 -15.92 12.14
CA ASP A 55 -7.82 -16.83 11.63
C ASP A 55 -8.16 -17.32 10.22
N TRP A 56 -7.37 -16.88 9.25
CA TRP A 56 -7.44 -17.35 7.86
C TRP A 56 -6.11 -17.91 7.36
N VAL A 57 -5.13 -18.11 8.24
CA VAL A 57 -3.81 -18.68 7.92
C VAL A 57 -3.73 -20.14 8.36
N THR A 58 -4.17 -20.49 9.56
CA THR A 58 -3.96 -21.84 10.12
C THR A 58 -4.59 -22.92 9.26
N GLN A 59 -5.79 -22.66 8.71
CA GLN A 59 -6.44 -23.62 7.82
C GLN A 59 -5.66 -23.79 6.50
N PHE A 60 -5.14 -22.70 5.92
CA PHE A 60 -4.31 -22.74 4.72
C PHE A 60 -3.03 -23.57 4.96
N GLU A 61 -2.30 -23.31 6.05
CA GLU A 61 -1.08 -24.05 6.37
C GLU A 61 -1.36 -25.54 6.58
N LYS A 62 -2.48 -25.88 7.22
CA LYS A 62 -2.91 -27.27 7.44
C LYS A 62 -3.25 -28.01 6.14
N GLU A 63 -3.95 -27.35 5.21
CA GLU A 63 -4.40 -27.96 3.96
C GLU A 63 -3.27 -28.12 2.94
N THR A 64 -2.31 -27.18 2.96
CA THR A 64 -1.26 -27.11 1.94
C THR A 64 0.10 -27.64 2.42
N GLY A 65 0.32 -27.68 3.73
CA GLY A 65 1.66 -27.91 4.30
C GLY A 65 2.64 -26.75 4.06
N CYS A 66 2.15 -25.59 3.62
CA CYS A 66 2.94 -24.41 3.30
C CYS A 66 2.99 -23.45 4.49
N ALA A 67 4.17 -23.17 5.02
CA ALA A 67 4.34 -22.24 6.14
C ALA A 67 4.27 -20.78 5.67
N VAL A 68 3.33 -19.99 6.21
CA VAL A 68 3.15 -18.58 5.85
C VAL A 68 4.02 -17.72 6.76
N ASN A 69 4.83 -16.83 6.18
CA ASN A 69 5.53 -15.77 6.91
C ASN A 69 5.04 -14.41 6.44
N VAL A 70 4.83 -13.49 7.39
CA VAL A 70 4.30 -12.16 7.09
C VAL A 70 5.32 -11.11 7.50
N LYS A 71 5.71 -10.27 6.53
CA LYS A 71 6.43 -9.02 6.77
C LYS A 71 5.43 -7.88 6.70
N THR A 72 5.09 -7.32 7.85
CA THR A 72 4.25 -6.13 7.90
C THR A 72 5.01 -4.90 7.41
N ALA A 73 4.36 -4.10 6.58
CA ALA A 73 4.79 -2.78 6.13
C ALA A 73 3.61 -1.80 6.23
N ALA A 74 3.90 -0.55 6.58
CA ALA A 74 2.85 0.45 6.83
C ALA A 74 2.83 1.61 5.83
N THR A 75 3.66 1.55 4.77
CA THR A 75 3.55 2.42 3.59
C THR A 75 3.78 1.63 2.31
N SER A 76 3.16 2.09 1.22
CA SER A 76 3.40 1.57 -0.13
C SER A 76 4.86 1.72 -0.56
N ASP A 77 5.56 2.79 -0.14
CA ASP A 77 6.98 2.98 -0.42
C ASP A 77 7.87 1.92 0.26
N GLU A 78 7.55 1.55 1.50
CA GLU A 78 8.22 0.43 2.19
C GLU A 78 7.99 -0.89 1.41
N MET A 79 6.75 -1.16 0.97
CA MET A 79 6.43 -2.34 0.18
C MET A 79 7.18 -2.39 -1.15
N VAL A 80 7.27 -1.27 -1.88
CA VAL A 80 8.03 -1.18 -3.14
C VAL A 80 9.52 -1.42 -2.90
N SER A 81 10.07 -0.90 -1.81
CA SER A 81 11.47 -1.12 -1.42
C SER A 81 11.75 -2.60 -1.11
N LEU A 82 10.88 -3.25 -0.34
CA LEU A 82 10.99 -4.68 -0.01
C LEU A 82 10.90 -5.56 -1.25
N MET A 83 9.92 -5.33 -2.13
CA MET A 83 9.77 -6.08 -3.39
C MET A 83 10.94 -5.86 -4.35
N THR A 84 11.58 -4.69 -4.31
CA THR A 84 12.76 -4.41 -5.15
C THR A 84 13.99 -5.21 -4.70
N LYS A 85 14.12 -5.48 -3.39
CA LYS A 85 15.20 -6.32 -2.83
C LYS A 85 14.98 -7.80 -3.13
N GLY A 86 13.74 -8.23 -3.33
CA GLY A 86 13.37 -9.63 -3.55
C GLY A 86 13.32 -10.45 -2.26
N GLY A 87 13.08 -11.75 -2.39
CA GLY A 87 12.94 -12.68 -1.25
C GLY A 87 11.52 -12.74 -0.65
N TYR A 88 10.52 -12.21 -1.35
CA TYR A 88 9.10 -12.31 -1.02
C TYR A 88 8.33 -12.86 -2.22
N ASP A 89 7.33 -13.69 -1.94
CA ASP A 89 6.50 -14.32 -2.95
C ASP A 89 5.30 -13.43 -3.32
N LEU A 90 4.71 -12.76 -2.31
CA LEU A 90 3.50 -11.95 -2.46
C LEU A 90 3.62 -10.59 -1.77
N VAL A 91 2.83 -9.64 -2.28
CA VAL A 91 2.64 -8.32 -1.66
C VAL A 91 1.18 -7.87 -1.82
N THR A 92 0.57 -7.37 -0.74
CA THR A 92 -0.78 -6.78 -0.78
C THR A 92 -0.71 -5.31 -1.20
N ALA A 93 -0.27 -5.06 -2.43
CA ALA A 93 0.04 -3.71 -2.93
C ALA A 93 -1.23 -2.87 -3.18
N SER A 94 -1.26 -1.65 -2.63
CA SER A 94 -2.23 -0.61 -2.97
C SER A 94 -1.96 -0.02 -4.37
N GLY A 95 -2.90 0.76 -4.91
CA GLY A 95 -2.78 1.34 -6.26
C GLY A 95 -1.56 2.24 -6.48
N ASP A 96 -1.08 2.90 -5.42
CA ASP A 96 0.13 3.72 -5.41
C ASP A 96 1.44 2.91 -5.35
N ALA A 97 1.36 1.58 -5.21
CA ALA A 97 2.48 0.64 -5.36
C ALA A 97 2.34 -0.26 -6.59
N SER A 98 1.13 -0.74 -6.91
CA SER A 98 0.90 -1.80 -7.91
C SER A 98 1.46 -1.44 -9.29
N LEU A 99 1.14 -0.25 -9.81
CA LEU A 99 1.67 0.18 -11.11
C LEU A 99 3.19 0.40 -11.08
N ARG A 100 3.75 0.88 -9.98
CA ARG A 100 5.22 1.02 -9.82
C ARG A 100 5.90 -0.34 -9.88
N LEU A 101 5.33 -1.36 -9.24
CA LEU A 101 5.85 -2.73 -9.28
C LEU A 101 5.75 -3.35 -10.67
N ILE A 102 4.63 -3.13 -11.37
CA ILE A 102 4.43 -3.63 -12.74
C ILE A 102 5.43 -2.96 -13.69
N MET A 103 5.52 -1.63 -13.69
CA MET A 103 6.46 -0.87 -14.53
C MET A 103 7.91 -1.19 -14.19
N GLY A 104 8.21 -1.42 -12.91
CA GLY A 104 9.52 -1.84 -12.42
C GLY A 104 9.86 -3.31 -12.67
N LYS A 105 8.96 -4.09 -13.29
CA LYS A 105 9.11 -5.54 -13.50
C LYS A 105 9.47 -6.29 -12.22
N ARG A 106 8.81 -5.93 -11.11
CA ARG A 106 8.98 -6.56 -9.79
C ARG A 106 7.89 -7.57 -9.47
N VAL A 107 6.85 -7.63 -10.29
CA VAL A 107 5.77 -8.62 -10.22
C VAL A 107 5.59 -9.24 -11.61
N GLN A 108 5.21 -10.51 -11.63
CA GLN A 108 4.88 -11.23 -12.85
C GLN A 108 3.37 -11.20 -13.11
N PRO A 109 2.94 -11.31 -14.38
CA PRO A 109 1.54 -11.57 -14.66
C PRO A 109 1.11 -12.93 -14.08
N ILE A 110 -0.20 -13.08 -13.83
CA ILE A 110 -0.82 -14.31 -13.34
C ILE A 110 -1.77 -14.90 -14.39
N ASN A 111 -1.98 -16.21 -14.31
CA ASN A 111 -3.00 -16.90 -15.09
C ASN A 111 -4.27 -17.06 -14.24
N THR A 112 -5.29 -16.25 -14.51
CA THR A 112 -6.54 -16.25 -13.73
C THR A 112 -7.34 -17.55 -13.85
N ALA A 113 -7.08 -18.37 -14.87
CA ALA A 113 -7.71 -19.69 -15.01
C ALA A 113 -7.26 -20.68 -13.93
N LEU A 114 -6.10 -20.46 -13.31
CA LEU A 114 -5.60 -21.24 -12.18
C LEU A 114 -6.17 -20.78 -10.83
N ILE A 115 -7.05 -19.78 -10.82
CA ILE A 115 -7.67 -19.23 -9.61
C ILE A 115 -9.20 -19.43 -9.73
N PRO A 116 -9.75 -20.57 -9.27
CA PRO A 116 -11.16 -20.92 -9.50
C PRO A 116 -12.16 -19.88 -8.99
N ASN A 117 -11.79 -19.16 -7.93
CA ASN A 117 -12.61 -18.13 -7.31
C ASN A 117 -12.51 -16.76 -8.01
N TRP A 118 -11.73 -16.63 -9.09
CA TRP A 118 -11.67 -15.39 -9.88
C TRP A 118 -13.05 -14.91 -10.33
N LYS A 119 -13.93 -15.86 -10.67
CA LYS A 119 -15.31 -15.62 -11.11
C LYS A 119 -16.21 -14.97 -10.04
N THR A 120 -15.80 -14.94 -8.77
CA THR A 120 -16.58 -14.36 -7.67
C THR A 120 -16.18 -12.93 -7.36
N LEU A 121 -15.18 -12.37 -8.06
CA LEU A 121 -14.74 -11.00 -7.87
C LEU A 121 -15.82 -10.00 -8.29
N ASP A 122 -15.91 -8.90 -7.54
CA ASP A 122 -16.84 -7.81 -7.81
C ASP A 122 -16.52 -7.18 -9.20
N PRO A 123 -17.53 -6.94 -10.05
CA PRO A 123 -17.34 -6.32 -11.36
C PRO A 123 -16.63 -4.97 -11.33
N ARG A 124 -16.73 -4.22 -10.22
CA ARG A 124 -16.08 -2.91 -10.04
C ARG A 124 -14.56 -3.00 -9.93
N VAL A 125 -14.02 -4.15 -9.50
CA VAL A 125 -12.58 -4.30 -9.24
C VAL A 125 -11.89 -5.28 -10.18
N VAL A 126 -12.59 -6.27 -10.72
CA VAL A 126 -11.98 -7.37 -11.48
C VAL A 126 -11.16 -6.91 -12.71
N LYS A 127 -11.49 -5.74 -13.27
CA LYS A 127 -10.78 -5.12 -14.41
C LYS A 127 -10.13 -3.77 -14.07
N GLY A 128 -9.81 -3.54 -12.81
CA GLY A 128 -9.13 -2.31 -12.37
C GLY A 128 -7.82 -2.08 -13.11
N ASP A 129 -7.64 -0.88 -13.65
CA ASP A 129 -6.44 -0.48 -14.41
C ASP A 129 -5.17 -0.49 -13.56
N TRP A 130 -5.30 -0.38 -12.24
CA TRP A 130 -4.20 -0.45 -11.28
C TRP A 130 -3.51 -1.82 -11.22
N PHE A 131 -4.07 -2.89 -11.81
CA PHE A 131 -3.42 -4.22 -11.90
C PHE A 131 -3.68 -4.97 -13.22
N ASN A 132 -4.50 -4.43 -14.12
CA ASN A 132 -4.71 -4.93 -15.47
C ASN A 132 -3.99 -4.01 -16.47
N VAL A 133 -2.82 -4.42 -16.96
CA VAL A 133 -1.96 -3.57 -17.79
C VAL A 133 -1.53 -4.30 -19.05
N GLY A 134 -1.73 -3.68 -20.22
CA GLY A 134 -1.30 -4.24 -21.50
C GLY A 134 -1.91 -5.62 -21.82
N GLY A 135 -3.17 -5.83 -21.43
CA GLY A 135 -3.87 -7.11 -21.63
C GLY A 135 -3.46 -8.23 -20.67
N LYS A 136 -2.62 -7.94 -19.67
CA LYS A 136 -2.17 -8.90 -18.65
C LYS A 136 -2.72 -8.54 -17.27
N VAL A 137 -2.96 -9.56 -16.46
CA VAL A 137 -3.41 -9.43 -15.06
C VAL A 137 -2.21 -9.65 -14.13
N TYR A 138 -1.97 -8.74 -13.18
CA TYR A 138 -0.77 -8.77 -12.32
C TYR A 138 -1.04 -9.08 -10.83
N GLY A 139 -2.27 -9.45 -10.48
CA GLY A 139 -2.60 -9.79 -9.10
C GLY A 139 -4.07 -10.13 -8.92
N THR A 140 -4.42 -10.54 -7.71
CA THR A 140 -5.79 -10.87 -7.29
C THR A 140 -6.28 -9.78 -6.34
N PRO A 141 -7.44 -9.13 -6.58
CA PRO A 141 -8.01 -8.18 -5.63
C PRO A 141 -8.21 -8.83 -4.26
N TYR A 142 -7.78 -8.15 -3.20
CA TYR A 142 -7.87 -8.66 -1.82
C TYR A 142 -8.91 -7.90 -1.01
N GLN A 143 -8.67 -6.62 -0.75
CA GLN A 143 -9.57 -5.73 0.01
C GLN A 143 -9.52 -4.31 -0.59
N TRP A 144 -10.53 -3.51 -0.29
CA TRP A 144 -10.57 -2.07 -0.57
C TRP A 144 -11.25 -1.35 0.61
N GLY A 145 -10.91 -0.08 0.85
CA GLY A 145 -11.48 0.69 1.94
C GLY A 145 -11.03 2.14 1.94
N PRO A 146 -11.70 3.01 2.73
CA PRO A 146 -11.36 4.43 2.81
C PRO A 146 -10.27 4.72 3.85
N ASN A 147 -9.58 5.85 3.68
CA ASN A 147 -8.93 6.55 4.79
C ASN A 147 -10.00 7.43 5.49
N LEU A 148 -10.21 7.23 6.79
CA LEU A 148 -11.23 7.91 7.57
C LEU A 148 -10.64 8.96 8.50
N LEU A 149 -11.46 9.90 8.93
CA LEU A 149 -11.17 10.78 10.06
C LEU A 149 -11.48 10.03 11.36
N MET A 150 -10.44 9.52 12.03
CA MET A 150 -10.56 8.92 13.36
C MET A 150 -10.44 10.01 14.42
N TYR A 151 -11.31 9.97 15.44
CA TYR A 151 -11.37 11.01 16.47
C TYR A 151 -11.77 10.46 17.84
N ASN A 152 -11.42 11.20 18.90
CA ASN A 152 -11.80 10.89 20.27
C ASN A 152 -13.21 11.43 20.57
N THR A 153 -14.16 10.53 20.84
CA THR A 153 -15.58 10.89 21.08
C THR A 153 -15.81 11.68 22.37
N LYS A 154 -14.87 11.71 23.31
CA LYS A 154 -14.94 12.58 24.49
C LYS A 154 -14.61 14.04 24.14
N THR A 155 -13.68 14.26 23.22
CA THR A 155 -13.36 15.60 22.68
C THR A 155 -14.39 16.05 21.65
N PHE A 156 -14.96 15.12 20.88
CA PHE A 156 -16.03 15.39 19.93
C PHE A 156 -17.30 14.60 20.29
N PRO A 157 -18.11 15.09 21.24
CA PRO A 157 -19.40 14.46 21.56
C PRO A 157 -20.34 14.42 20.35
N THR A 158 -20.28 15.47 19.52
CA THR A 158 -20.83 15.47 18.16
C THR A 158 -19.70 15.14 17.18
N PRO A 159 -19.87 14.15 16.29
CA PRO A 159 -18.87 13.80 15.29
C PRO A 159 -18.42 15.00 14.45
N PRO A 160 -17.11 15.20 14.21
CA PRO A 160 -16.64 16.22 13.28
C PRO A 160 -17.06 15.85 11.85
N ASP A 161 -17.47 16.85 11.07
CA ASP A 161 -17.96 16.71 9.69
C ASP A 161 -16.97 17.24 8.64
N SER A 162 -15.79 17.70 9.08
CA SER A 162 -14.78 18.31 8.21
C SER A 162 -13.36 17.94 8.62
N TRP A 163 -12.52 17.68 7.62
CA TRP A 163 -11.08 17.48 7.77
C TRP A 163 -10.35 18.73 8.30
N GLN A 164 -11.01 19.89 8.36
CA GLN A 164 -10.40 21.11 8.93
C GLN A 164 -9.83 20.89 10.33
N VAL A 165 -10.40 19.96 11.12
CA VAL A 165 -9.98 19.69 12.50
C VAL A 165 -8.54 19.20 12.59
N VAL A 166 -7.98 18.64 11.51
CA VAL A 166 -6.57 18.23 11.43
C VAL A 166 -5.71 19.12 10.52
N PHE A 167 -6.29 19.99 9.69
CA PHE A 167 -5.54 20.85 8.75
C PHE A 167 -5.39 22.31 9.19
N VAL A 168 -6.30 22.83 10.00
CA VAL A 168 -6.37 24.25 10.38
C VAL A 168 -6.33 24.40 11.89
N GLU A 169 -5.46 25.28 12.38
CA GLU A 169 -5.38 25.60 13.81
C GLU A 169 -6.73 26.13 14.31
N GLN A 170 -7.28 25.49 15.34
CA GLN A 170 -8.53 25.91 15.96
C GLN A 170 -8.66 25.32 17.36
N ASN A 171 -9.55 25.89 18.17
CA ASN A 171 -10.01 25.24 19.38
C ASN A 171 -11.00 24.14 19.04
N LEU A 172 -10.85 22.99 19.68
CA LEU A 172 -11.76 21.84 19.60
C LEU A 172 -12.92 22.00 20.60
N PRO A 173 -13.96 21.14 20.55
CA PRO A 173 -15.12 21.26 21.44
C PRO A 173 -14.79 21.15 22.94
N ASP A 174 -13.63 20.59 23.30
CA ASP A 174 -13.11 20.58 24.68
C ASP A 174 -12.45 21.91 25.11
N GLY A 175 -12.50 22.94 24.26
CA GLY A 175 -11.98 24.29 24.52
C GLY A 175 -10.48 24.44 24.33
N LYS A 176 -9.74 23.38 23.96
CA LYS A 176 -8.29 23.41 23.76
C LYS A 176 -7.92 23.46 22.28
N SER A 177 -6.76 24.03 21.97
CA SER A 177 -6.22 24.00 20.60
C SER A 177 -5.98 22.56 20.13
N ASN A 178 -6.16 22.32 18.83
CA ASN A 178 -5.78 21.07 18.16
C ASN A 178 -4.26 20.93 17.93
N LYS A 179 -3.50 22.01 18.14
CA LYS A 179 -2.04 22.02 18.02
C LYS A 179 -1.37 21.02 18.97
N GLY A 180 -0.55 20.13 18.42
CA GLY A 180 0.12 19.05 19.15
C GLY A 180 -0.82 17.91 19.55
N ARG A 181 -2.07 17.88 19.05
CA ARG A 181 -3.08 16.87 19.39
C ARG A 181 -3.72 16.21 18.17
N VAL A 182 -3.17 16.47 17.00
CA VAL A 182 -3.57 15.84 15.75
C VAL A 182 -2.38 15.15 15.09
N GLN A 183 -2.64 14.16 14.26
CA GLN A 183 -1.62 13.48 13.47
C GLN A 183 -1.95 13.52 11.98
N ALA A 184 -0.94 13.25 11.17
CA ALA A 184 -1.04 13.08 9.72
C ALA A 184 -0.28 11.79 9.34
N TYR A 185 -0.63 11.18 8.22
CA TYR A 185 0.07 9.98 7.76
C TYR A 185 1.45 10.35 7.20
N ASP A 186 2.47 9.53 7.49
CA ASP A 186 3.86 9.75 7.06
C ASP A 186 4.08 9.41 5.56
N GLY A 187 3.24 8.53 5.00
CA GLY A 187 3.30 8.21 3.58
C GLY A 187 3.08 9.46 2.71
N PRO A 188 3.96 9.78 1.75
CA PRO A 188 3.83 10.98 0.90
C PRO A 188 2.50 11.07 0.13
N ILE A 189 1.82 9.95 -0.07
CA ILE A 189 0.48 9.90 -0.66
C ILE A 189 -0.57 10.71 0.14
N TYR A 190 -0.28 11.06 1.40
CA TYR A 190 -1.10 11.98 2.22
C TYR A 190 -1.23 13.39 1.60
N ILE A 191 -0.38 13.75 0.64
CA ILE A 191 -0.57 14.94 -0.18
C ILE A 191 -1.92 14.90 -0.91
N ALA A 192 -2.41 13.73 -1.31
CA ALA A 192 -3.72 13.59 -1.96
C ALA A 192 -4.88 13.90 -0.99
N ASP A 193 -4.77 13.52 0.29
CA ASP A 193 -5.74 13.91 1.34
C ASP A 193 -5.78 15.45 1.48
N ALA A 194 -4.61 16.10 1.52
CA ALA A 194 -4.53 17.55 1.55
C ALA A 194 -5.05 18.19 0.25
N ALA A 195 -4.86 17.55 -0.91
CA ALA A 195 -5.42 18.00 -2.18
C ALA A 195 -6.95 17.93 -2.20
N LEU A 196 -7.57 16.93 -1.59
CA LEU A 196 -9.01 16.87 -1.40
C LEU A 196 -9.51 18.01 -0.49
N PHE A 197 -8.78 18.31 0.58
CA PHE A 197 -9.10 19.44 1.45
C PHE A 197 -8.99 20.79 0.72
N VAL A 198 -7.93 21.00 -0.06
CA VAL A 198 -7.78 22.21 -0.90
C VAL A 198 -8.85 22.28 -1.98
N LYS A 199 -9.18 21.16 -2.63
CA LYS A 199 -10.27 21.10 -3.62
C LYS A 199 -11.59 21.60 -3.04
N ALA A 200 -11.92 21.22 -1.82
CA ALA A 200 -13.16 21.64 -1.15
C ALA A 200 -13.12 23.10 -0.68
N THR A 201 -11.98 23.56 -0.16
CA THR A 201 -11.86 24.90 0.47
C THR A 201 -11.43 26.00 -0.49
N GLN A 202 -10.83 25.65 -1.62
CA GLN A 202 -10.32 26.54 -2.65
C GLN A 202 -10.74 26.03 -4.05
N PRO A 203 -12.05 25.91 -4.33
CA PRO A 203 -12.55 25.33 -5.59
C PRO A 203 -12.10 26.11 -6.84
N GLN A 204 -11.75 27.39 -6.70
CA GLN A 204 -11.20 28.21 -7.78
C GLN A 204 -9.89 27.67 -8.38
N LEU A 205 -9.15 26.83 -7.65
CA LEU A 205 -7.92 26.19 -8.15
C LEU A 205 -8.22 25.04 -9.13
N GLY A 206 -9.46 24.60 -9.26
CA GLY A 206 -9.87 23.60 -10.24
C GLY A 206 -9.24 22.22 -10.05
N ILE A 207 -8.86 21.85 -8.82
CA ILE A 207 -8.36 20.49 -8.53
C ILE A 207 -9.49 19.49 -8.82
N SER A 208 -9.27 18.60 -9.78
CA SER A 208 -10.22 17.53 -10.13
C SER A 208 -9.76 16.20 -9.56
N ASP A 209 -8.64 15.69 -10.07
CA ASP A 209 -7.97 14.50 -9.57
C ASP A 209 -6.90 14.90 -8.53
N PRO A 210 -7.02 14.49 -7.26
CA PRO A 210 -6.06 14.86 -6.22
C PRO A 210 -4.66 14.26 -6.42
N TYR A 211 -4.51 13.30 -7.34
CA TYR A 211 -3.22 12.67 -7.67
C TYR A 211 -2.51 13.35 -8.85
N GLN A 212 -3.20 14.21 -9.61
CA GLN A 212 -2.69 14.87 -10.82
C GLN A 212 -2.80 16.38 -10.69
N LEU A 213 -1.83 16.98 -10.01
CA LEU A 213 -1.83 18.40 -9.67
C LEU A 213 -0.93 19.20 -10.62
N THR A 214 -1.42 20.35 -11.07
CA THR A 214 -0.54 21.35 -11.70
C THR A 214 0.39 21.97 -10.66
N GLU A 215 1.44 22.67 -11.09
CA GLU A 215 2.38 23.33 -10.16
C GLU A 215 1.66 24.29 -9.19
N GLU A 216 0.71 25.09 -9.70
CA GLU A 216 -0.06 26.03 -8.87
C GLU A 216 -0.90 25.28 -7.81
N GLN A 217 -1.60 24.22 -8.22
CA GLN A 217 -2.40 23.39 -7.32
C GLN A 217 -1.52 22.71 -6.28
N TYR A 218 -0.38 22.15 -6.71
CA TYR A 218 0.56 21.47 -5.84
C TYR A 218 1.16 22.42 -4.79
N GLN A 219 1.58 23.62 -5.18
CA GLN A 219 2.08 24.60 -4.23
C GLN A 219 1.00 25.06 -3.23
N ALA A 220 -0.25 25.17 -3.65
CA ALA A 220 -1.36 25.45 -2.74
C ALA A 220 -1.56 24.32 -1.71
N VAL A 221 -1.48 23.06 -2.14
CA VAL A 221 -1.52 21.89 -1.26
C VAL A 221 -0.33 21.88 -0.29
N LEU A 222 0.88 22.12 -0.78
CA LEU A 222 2.07 22.20 0.07
C LEU A 222 1.99 23.34 1.08
N LYS A 223 1.38 24.48 0.73
CA LYS A 223 1.14 25.57 1.67
C LYS A 223 0.23 25.13 2.82
N VAL A 224 -0.84 24.40 2.53
CA VAL A 224 -1.71 23.82 3.57
C VAL A 224 -0.96 22.81 4.43
N LEU A 225 -0.19 21.90 3.83
CA LEU A 225 0.59 20.91 4.58
C LEU A 225 1.66 21.55 5.48
N ARG A 226 2.31 22.64 5.04
CA ARG A 226 3.26 23.38 5.88
C ARG A 226 2.56 24.09 7.05
N ALA A 227 1.34 24.59 6.87
CA ALA A 227 0.55 25.13 7.96
C ALA A 227 0.13 24.01 8.94
N GLN A 228 -0.39 22.90 8.41
CA GLN A 228 -0.76 21.72 9.18
C GLN A 228 0.41 21.17 10.00
N HIS A 229 1.63 21.16 9.45
CA HIS A 229 2.84 20.66 10.13
C HIS A 229 3.00 21.24 11.54
N SER A 230 2.67 22.51 11.75
CA SER A 230 2.75 23.16 13.06
C SER A 230 1.75 22.63 14.10
N LEU A 231 0.76 21.85 13.66
CA LEU A 231 -0.28 21.21 14.48
C LEU A 231 0.07 19.75 14.82
N ILE A 232 0.91 19.11 14.00
CA ILE A 232 1.12 17.67 14.03
C ILE A 232 1.90 17.26 15.29
N HIS A 233 1.30 16.40 16.10
CA HIS A 233 1.96 15.69 17.20
C HIS A 233 3.02 14.72 16.66
N ARG A 234 2.62 13.91 15.67
CA ARG A 234 3.45 12.90 15.01
C ARG A 234 2.93 12.63 13.61
N TYR A 235 3.83 12.41 12.66
CA TYR A 235 3.49 11.73 11.42
C TYR A 235 3.43 10.23 11.69
N TRP A 236 2.23 9.63 11.62
CA TRP A 236 2.04 8.24 11.99
C TRP A 236 2.42 7.30 10.83
N HIS A 237 3.03 6.16 11.20
CA HIS A 237 3.43 5.08 10.29
C HIS A 237 2.98 3.75 10.89
N ASP A 238 3.50 3.41 12.08
CA ASP A 238 3.10 2.22 12.82
C ASP A 238 1.73 2.42 13.49
N THR A 239 0.80 1.48 13.26
CA THR A 239 -0.58 1.54 13.76
C THR A 239 -0.66 1.40 15.27
N THR A 240 0.18 0.57 15.89
CA THR A 240 0.22 0.40 17.35
C THR A 240 0.73 1.66 18.03
N VAL A 241 1.71 2.34 17.44
CA VAL A 241 2.17 3.65 17.92
C VAL A 241 1.06 4.69 17.79
N GLN A 242 0.36 4.74 16.65
CA GLN A 242 -0.78 5.65 16.47
C GLN A 242 -1.85 5.42 17.54
N MET A 243 -2.22 4.17 17.80
CA MET A 243 -3.19 3.80 18.83
C MET A 243 -2.71 4.18 20.24
N SER A 244 -1.41 4.05 20.54
CA SER A 244 -0.84 4.50 21.81
C SER A 244 -0.93 6.01 21.97
N ASP A 245 -0.63 6.78 20.93
CA ASP A 245 -0.72 8.24 20.96
C ASP A 245 -2.16 8.72 21.28
N PHE A 246 -3.20 8.04 20.75
CA PHE A 246 -4.60 8.31 21.10
C PHE A 246 -4.96 7.93 22.55
N LYS A 247 -4.34 6.89 23.10
CA LYS A 247 -4.61 6.40 24.46
C LYS A 247 -3.88 7.20 25.53
N ASN A 248 -2.63 7.59 25.24
CA ASN A 248 -1.67 7.98 26.25
C ASN A 248 -1.08 9.38 26.04
N GLU A 249 -1.04 9.90 24.81
CA GLU A 249 -0.32 11.15 24.48
C GLU A 249 -1.26 12.33 24.18
N GLY A 250 -2.57 12.14 24.31
CA GLY A 250 -3.56 13.23 24.18
C GLY A 250 -3.90 13.60 22.73
N VAL A 251 -3.56 12.76 21.75
CA VAL A 251 -4.04 12.87 20.37
C VAL A 251 -5.54 12.60 20.32
N VAL A 252 -6.26 13.41 19.54
CA VAL A 252 -7.74 13.37 19.48
C VAL A 252 -8.34 13.36 18.09
N ALA A 253 -7.56 13.60 17.04
CA ALA A 253 -8.02 13.44 15.66
C ALA A 253 -6.84 13.13 14.73
N SER A 254 -7.06 12.23 13.76
CA SER A 254 -6.06 11.85 12.75
C SER A 254 -6.76 11.22 11.55
N SER A 255 -6.13 11.25 10.38
CA SER A 255 -6.42 10.24 9.36
C SER A 255 -6.04 8.85 9.90
N ALA A 256 -6.83 7.82 9.60
CA ALA A 256 -6.53 6.44 9.95
C ALA A 256 -7.26 5.47 9.01
N TRP A 257 -6.86 4.20 9.03
CA TRP A 257 -7.66 3.14 8.43
C TRP A 257 -8.74 2.67 9.41
N PRO A 258 -9.82 2.03 8.93
CA PRO A 258 -10.83 1.44 9.80
C PRO A 258 -10.27 0.43 10.81
N TYR A 259 -9.14 -0.21 10.48
CA TYR A 259 -8.42 -1.12 11.38
C TYR A 259 -8.11 -0.48 12.74
N GLN A 260 -7.58 0.74 12.77
CA GLN A 260 -7.29 1.45 14.04
C GLN A 260 -8.53 2.01 14.73
N ALA A 261 -9.59 2.30 13.96
CA ALA A 261 -10.79 2.98 14.44
C ALA A 261 -11.83 2.04 15.08
N THR A 262 -11.65 0.72 14.98
CA THR A 262 -12.57 -0.27 15.53
C THR A 262 -12.22 -0.52 17.00
N PRO A 263 -13.20 -0.45 17.93
CA PRO A 263 -12.98 -0.56 19.38
C PRO A 263 -12.52 -1.95 19.84
#